data_AF-A0A4S2VKG2-F1
#
_entry.id   AF-A0A4S2VKG2-F1
#
_cell.length_a   1.000
_cell.length_b   1.000
_cell.length_c   1.000
_cell.angle_alpha   90.00
_cell.angle_beta   90.00
_cell.angle_gamma   90.00
#
_symmetry.space_group_name_H-M   'P 1'
#
loop_
_entity.id
_entity.type
_entity.pdbx_description
1 polymer ?
#
loop_
_entity_poly.entity_id
_entity_poly.type
_entity_poly.pdbx_seq_one_letter_code
_entity_poly.pdbx_strand_id
1 'polypeptide(L)'
;MRVARSVGGVVLAAVLVAGCSGGSGDSRAQDKNGIPQPGHKAKPLAELKVPSAYDPAKGWDATLNWVPGVVRTIPVTAAPRSGVIAMMHAASNGYTVEARAADTGEVRWISGPWNPPTPIKGAEGDAESGQAGEIPDVMAVEQDGHEYVLAYAHGMRGKDSLHEGAEVVRLAVYAADASGASVKPLREIDVPVSADPGEVRVGLTGGRILVAWGDYDAFPGSAAAVDVATGKVDAYEKPNGMLSQCATTVACASSRVMAATADGPLVGMGTGGFGIPGRWFSDAVRPSGIEAKTGIVGSWNGDVYGVAGGHILAGWSTGGTFGAPNAPLWSVHDVRTGQLQASMTCAHQVPGSNKARDYPVITSPDRRYLAAGPVVFDLKLGKGICLEGDGDRKTIALASIRDDGTAYGAVQDKSAADGAEAVVAELNLTTSTGDPKVLGVGVDVPYLTSVNGSGLFLDRDDDMSVRVSLRRER
;
A
#
# COMPACT_ATOMS: atom_id res chain seq x y z
N MET A 1 0.55 11.38 17.06
CA MET A 1 0.49 9.92 17.23
C MET A 1 -0.95 9.50 17.48
N ARG A 2 -1.61 9.02 16.42
CA ARG A 2 -2.60 7.95 16.45
C ARG A 2 -2.33 7.19 15.16
N VAL A 3 -1.49 6.18 15.27
CA VAL A 3 -1.23 5.25 14.19
C VAL A 3 -2.57 4.59 13.91
N ALA A 4 -3.16 4.87 12.75
CA ALA A 4 -4.15 3.98 12.18
C ALA A 4 -3.46 2.62 12.11
N ARG A 5 -3.77 1.76 13.09
CA ARG A 5 -3.42 0.36 13.01
C ARG A 5 -4.08 -0.12 11.71
N SER A 6 -3.26 -0.39 10.71
CA SER A 6 -3.60 -1.29 9.64
C SER A 6 -4.39 -2.43 10.26
N VAL A 7 -5.58 -2.70 9.74
CA VAL A 7 -6.40 -3.85 10.14
C VAL A 7 -5.48 -5.08 10.06
N GLY A 8 -5.10 -5.57 11.22
CA GLY A 8 -3.91 -6.39 11.45
C GLY A 8 -3.56 -6.40 12.93
N GLY A 9 -4.59 -6.47 13.79
CA GLY A 9 -4.45 -6.62 15.23
C GLY A 9 -5.31 -7.79 15.66
N VAL A 10 -4.70 -8.97 15.82
CA VAL A 10 -5.34 -10.14 16.44
C VAL A 10 -4.89 -10.20 17.90
N VAL A 11 -5.88 -10.38 18.77
CA VAL A 11 -5.78 -10.37 20.23
C VAL A 11 -5.40 -11.75 20.73
N LEU A 12 -4.43 -11.80 21.64
CA LEU A 12 -4.02 -13.00 22.37
C LEU A 12 -5.13 -13.54 23.27
N ALA A 13 -5.40 -14.84 23.17
CA ALA A 13 -6.02 -15.61 24.24
C ALA A 13 -4.93 -16.44 24.95
N ALA A 14 -4.49 -15.96 26.12
CA ALA A 14 -3.60 -16.71 26.99
C ALA A 14 -4.38 -17.80 27.74
N VAL A 15 -4.02 -19.07 27.52
CA VAL A 15 -4.42 -20.17 28.41
C VAL A 15 -3.16 -20.71 29.09
N LEU A 16 -3.08 -20.46 30.39
CA LEU A 16 -2.12 -21.06 31.31
C LEU A 16 -2.43 -22.55 31.49
N VAL A 17 -1.47 -23.42 31.22
CA VAL A 17 -1.39 -24.74 31.86
C VAL A 17 0.05 -25.00 32.28
N ALA A 18 0.25 -25.17 33.58
CA ALA A 18 1.48 -25.64 34.18
C ALA A 18 1.68 -27.14 33.94
N GLY A 19 2.92 -27.58 33.72
CA GLY A 19 3.29 -28.99 33.68
C GLY A 19 4.79 -29.21 33.57
N CYS A 20 5.46 -29.43 34.70
CA CYS A 20 6.86 -29.79 34.80
C CYS A 20 7.17 -31.21 34.28
N SER A 21 8.24 -31.38 33.51
CA SER A 21 9.27 -32.46 33.56
C SER A 21 10.19 -32.23 32.34
N GLY A 22 11.52 -32.23 32.40
CA GLY A 22 12.43 -33.06 33.19
C GLY A 22 12.89 -34.22 32.32
N GLY A 23 13.93 -34.05 31.49
CA GLY A 23 14.46 -35.14 30.67
C GLY A 23 15.62 -34.75 29.77
N SER A 24 16.83 -35.12 30.19
CA SER A 24 18.12 -35.04 29.50
C SER A 24 18.17 -35.83 28.19
N GLY A 25 19.07 -35.45 27.27
CA GLY A 25 19.77 -36.42 26.41
C GLY A 25 19.77 -36.14 24.91
N ASP A 26 20.94 -35.71 24.45
CA ASP A 26 21.63 -36.10 23.21
C ASP A 26 21.05 -35.84 21.81
N SER A 27 21.70 -34.86 21.17
CA SER A 27 22.43 -34.98 19.90
C SER A 27 21.81 -35.81 18.76
N ARG A 28 21.38 -35.09 17.71
CA ARG A 28 21.63 -35.47 16.31
C ARG A 28 21.58 -34.26 15.38
N ALA A 29 22.73 -34.02 14.74
CA ALA A 29 22.89 -33.20 13.56
C ALA A 29 22.36 -33.93 12.30
N GLN A 30 22.20 -33.16 11.21
CA GLN A 30 21.79 -33.52 9.84
C GLN A 30 20.27 -33.71 9.67
N ASP A 31 19.57 -32.96 8.83
CA ASP A 31 19.91 -32.58 7.45
C ASP A 31 19.64 -31.10 7.11
N LYS A 32 20.68 -30.44 6.58
CA LYS A 32 20.56 -29.28 5.70
C LYS A 32 20.88 -29.78 4.29
N ASN A 33 20.04 -29.39 3.33
CA ASN A 33 20.10 -29.67 1.88
C ASN A 33 19.18 -30.81 1.41
N GLY A 34 17.95 -30.46 1.04
CA GLY A 34 17.07 -31.29 0.23
C GLY A 34 16.40 -30.44 -0.84
N ILE A 35 16.84 -30.58 -2.09
CA ILE A 35 16.07 -30.18 -3.28
C ILE A 35 14.71 -30.90 -3.21
N PRO A 36 13.56 -30.24 -3.41
CA PRO A 36 12.27 -30.93 -3.29
C PRO A 36 12.15 -32.04 -4.35
N GLN A 37 12.06 -33.29 -3.89
CA GLN A 37 11.69 -34.41 -4.75
C GLN A 37 10.20 -34.34 -5.10
N PRO A 38 9.80 -34.69 -6.34
CA PRO A 38 8.41 -34.71 -6.76
C PRO A 38 7.69 -35.89 -6.09
N GLY A 39 6.74 -35.58 -5.20
CA GLY A 39 5.99 -36.58 -4.44
C GLY A 39 5.48 -36.12 -3.07
N HIS A 40 5.71 -34.86 -2.67
CA HIS A 40 5.09 -34.33 -1.46
C HIS A 40 3.57 -34.22 -1.66
N LYS A 41 2.81 -34.97 -0.86
CA LYS A 41 1.39 -34.69 -0.65
C LYS A 41 1.28 -33.21 -0.27
N ALA A 42 0.45 -32.46 -1.00
CA ALA A 42 0.18 -31.08 -0.68
C ALA A 42 -0.21 -30.98 0.80
N LYS A 43 0.46 -30.11 1.56
CA LYS A 43 0.06 -29.80 2.93
C LYS A 43 -1.42 -29.37 2.88
N PRO A 44 -2.28 -29.83 3.81
CA PRO A 44 -3.63 -29.32 3.90
C PRO A 44 -3.62 -27.80 3.95
N LEU A 45 -4.57 -27.16 3.27
CA LEU A 45 -4.73 -25.72 3.32
C LEU A 45 -5.07 -25.29 4.75
N ALA A 46 -4.61 -24.10 5.12
CA ALA A 46 -5.00 -23.44 6.35
C ALA A 46 -6.51 -23.21 6.36
N GLU A 47 -7.12 -23.50 7.51
CA GLU A 47 -8.53 -23.24 7.74
C GLU A 47 -8.75 -21.72 7.80
N LEU A 48 -9.40 -21.18 6.77
CA LEU A 48 -9.80 -19.78 6.69
C LEU A 48 -11.31 -19.69 6.53
N LYS A 49 -11.93 -18.76 7.27
CA LYS A 49 -13.29 -18.34 6.98
C LYS A 49 -13.20 -17.18 6.00
N VAL A 50 -13.62 -17.40 4.77
CA VAL A 50 -13.55 -16.39 3.70
C VAL A 50 -14.93 -15.96 3.25
N PRO A 51 -15.08 -14.81 2.57
CA PRO A 51 -16.34 -14.40 1.99
C PRO A 51 -16.88 -15.44 1.01
N SER A 52 -18.20 -15.46 0.84
CA SER A 52 -18.88 -16.50 0.06
C SER A 52 -18.45 -16.56 -1.41
N ALA A 53 -17.88 -15.47 -1.94
CA ALA A 53 -17.30 -15.42 -3.28
C ALA A 53 -16.07 -16.32 -3.45
N TYR A 54 -15.45 -16.78 -2.36
CA TYR A 54 -14.24 -17.59 -2.36
C TYR A 54 -14.49 -19.02 -1.87
N ASP A 55 -13.67 -19.95 -2.35
CA ASP A 55 -13.66 -21.35 -1.94
C ASP A 55 -12.49 -21.58 -0.95
N PRO A 56 -12.76 -21.78 0.36
CA PRO A 56 -11.69 -21.97 1.35
C PRO A 56 -10.88 -23.24 1.11
N ALA A 57 -11.41 -24.21 0.34
CA ALA A 57 -10.76 -25.48 0.05
C ALA A 57 -9.95 -25.48 -1.25
N LYS A 58 -9.91 -24.36 -1.99
CA LYS A 58 -9.17 -24.26 -3.26
C LYS A 58 -8.21 -23.09 -3.25
N GLY A 59 -6.94 -23.39 -3.53
CA GLY A 59 -5.88 -22.41 -3.63
C GLY A 59 -4.58 -22.98 -3.09
N TRP A 60 -3.78 -22.13 -2.46
CA TRP A 60 -2.49 -22.50 -1.89
C TRP A 60 -2.11 -21.56 -0.75
N ASP A 61 -1.20 -22.03 0.11
CA ASP A 61 -0.64 -21.26 1.22
C ASP A 61 0.89 -21.24 1.15
N ALA A 62 1.48 -20.16 1.65
CA ALA A 62 2.90 -19.99 1.91
C ALA A 62 3.11 -19.26 3.25
N THR A 63 4.31 -19.38 3.81
CA THR A 63 4.65 -18.78 5.11
C THR A 63 5.96 -18.02 5.00
N LEU A 64 6.02 -16.83 5.60
CA LEU A 64 7.22 -16.02 5.79
C LEU A 64 7.52 -15.94 7.29
N ASN A 65 8.49 -16.76 7.73
CA ASN A 65 8.86 -16.93 9.13
C ASN A 65 9.93 -15.94 9.63
N TRP A 66 10.42 -15.06 8.76
CA TRP A 66 11.47 -14.09 9.10
C TRP A 66 10.92 -12.69 9.39
N VAL A 67 9.65 -12.43 9.05
CA VAL A 67 9.04 -11.09 9.13
C VAL A 67 8.72 -10.77 10.61
N PRO A 68 9.35 -9.74 11.20
CA PRO A 68 9.13 -9.37 12.60
C PRO A 68 7.67 -9.04 12.90
N GLY A 69 7.24 -9.19 14.16
CA GLY A 69 5.84 -8.96 14.57
C GLY A 69 5.32 -7.55 14.33
N VAL A 70 6.17 -6.53 14.46
CA VAL A 70 5.82 -5.11 14.28
C VAL A 70 6.60 -4.53 13.11
N VAL A 71 5.93 -4.43 11.94
CA VAL A 71 6.50 -3.92 10.69
C VAL A 71 5.51 -2.99 9.99
N ARG A 72 6.01 -2.11 9.13
CA ARG A 72 5.17 -1.19 8.35
C ARG A 72 4.58 -1.85 7.11
N THR A 73 5.29 -2.82 6.55
CA THR A 73 4.92 -3.51 5.31
C THR A 73 5.12 -5.00 5.44
N ILE A 74 4.44 -5.75 4.57
CA ILE A 74 4.55 -7.20 4.46
C ILE A 74 5.13 -7.48 3.08
N PRO A 75 6.21 -8.29 2.97
CA PRO A 75 6.94 -8.46 1.72
C PRO A 75 6.28 -9.48 0.79
N VAL A 76 5.08 -9.11 0.35
CA VAL A 76 4.21 -9.83 -0.57
C VAL A 76 3.57 -8.83 -1.53
N THR A 77 3.61 -9.13 -2.82
CA THR A 77 2.99 -8.29 -3.85
C THR A 77 2.39 -9.15 -4.97
N ALA A 78 1.35 -8.65 -5.63
CA ALA A 78 0.79 -9.28 -6.81
C ALA A 78 1.28 -8.54 -8.06
N ALA A 79 1.64 -9.30 -9.09
CA ALA A 79 1.90 -8.83 -10.45
C ALA A 79 0.79 -9.43 -11.34
N PRO A 80 -0.39 -8.76 -11.43
CA PRO A 80 -1.59 -9.36 -12.00
C PRO A 80 -1.46 -9.68 -13.49
N ARG A 81 -0.69 -8.91 -14.25
CA ARG A 81 -0.54 -9.11 -15.70
C ARG A 81 0.26 -10.36 -16.03
N SER A 82 1.29 -10.65 -15.23
CA SER A 82 2.09 -11.87 -15.27
C SER A 82 1.44 -13.02 -14.49
N GLY A 83 0.36 -12.76 -13.74
CA GLY A 83 -0.40 -13.76 -12.99
C GLY A 83 0.40 -14.38 -11.85
N VAL A 84 1.27 -13.60 -11.19
CA VAL A 84 2.14 -14.09 -10.12
C VAL A 84 1.96 -13.33 -8.80
N ILE A 85 2.21 -14.03 -7.70
CA ILE A 85 2.44 -13.48 -6.37
C ILE A 85 3.93 -13.59 -6.08
N ALA A 86 4.57 -12.45 -5.82
CA ALA A 86 5.97 -12.41 -5.43
C ALA A 86 6.10 -12.22 -3.92
N MET A 87 6.99 -12.99 -3.31
CA MET A 87 7.23 -13.01 -1.86
C MET A 87 8.73 -12.96 -1.60
N MET A 88 9.14 -12.24 -0.56
CA MET A 88 10.54 -12.20 -0.14
C MET A 88 10.82 -13.22 0.97
N HIS A 89 11.87 -14.01 0.78
CA HIS A 89 12.36 -14.97 1.76
C HIS A 89 13.76 -14.59 2.24
N ALA A 90 14.01 -14.66 3.55
CA ALA A 90 15.36 -14.59 4.09
C ALA A 90 16.18 -15.81 3.62
N ALA A 91 17.43 -15.58 3.24
CA ALA A 91 18.39 -16.59 2.82
C ALA A 91 19.70 -16.46 3.63
N SER A 92 20.58 -17.45 3.55
CA SER A 92 21.85 -17.45 4.29
C SER A 92 22.78 -16.27 3.94
N ASN A 93 22.57 -15.64 2.80
CA ASN A 93 23.40 -14.57 2.24
C ASN A 93 22.53 -13.45 1.64
N GLY A 94 21.55 -12.97 2.41
CA GLY A 94 20.65 -11.88 2.02
C GLY A 94 19.21 -12.38 1.89
N TYR A 95 18.55 -12.00 0.80
CA TYR A 95 17.15 -12.30 0.56
C TYR A 95 16.95 -12.88 -0.84
N THR A 96 15.90 -13.67 -1.03
CA THR A 96 15.47 -14.15 -2.34
C THR A 96 14.04 -13.72 -2.58
N VAL A 97 13.70 -13.45 -3.85
CA VAL A 97 12.33 -13.23 -4.27
C VAL A 97 11.86 -14.49 -4.96
N GLU A 98 10.75 -15.04 -4.49
CA GLU A 98 10.07 -16.18 -5.09
C GLU A 98 8.76 -15.69 -5.71
N ALA A 99 8.55 -15.96 -7.00
CA ALA A 99 7.30 -15.70 -7.68
C ALA A 99 6.55 -17.01 -7.94
N ARG A 100 5.33 -17.10 -7.40
CA ARG A 100 4.41 -18.21 -7.60
C ARG A 100 3.28 -17.82 -8.53
N ALA A 101 2.85 -18.75 -9.36
CA ALA A 101 1.62 -18.61 -10.13
C ALA A 101 0.43 -18.42 -9.20
N ALA A 102 -0.38 -17.38 -9.41
CA ALA A 102 -1.50 -17.07 -8.53
C ALA A 102 -2.56 -18.18 -8.51
N ASP A 103 -2.80 -18.84 -9.64
CA ASP A 103 -3.82 -19.87 -9.78
C ASP A 103 -3.44 -21.21 -9.14
N THR A 104 -2.19 -21.63 -9.27
CA THR A 104 -1.72 -22.99 -8.95
C THR A 104 -0.77 -23.03 -7.76
N GLY A 105 -0.13 -21.91 -7.42
CA GLY A 105 0.91 -21.85 -6.39
C GLY A 105 2.24 -22.45 -6.83
N GLU A 106 2.36 -22.88 -8.08
CA GLU A 106 3.61 -23.37 -8.66
C GLU A 106 4.63 -22.24 -8.73
N VAL A 107 5.86 -22.52 -8.31
CA VAL A 107 6.97 -21.57 -8.40
C VAL A 107 7.30 -21.37 -9.88
N ARG A 108 7.17 -20.13 -10.36
CA ARG A 108 7.55 -19.71 -11.71
C ARG A 108 9.04 -19.39 -11.78
N TRP A 109 9.52 -18.65 -10.79
CA TRP A 109 10.92 -18.31 -10.67
C TRP A 109 11.33 -17.98 -9.24
N ILE A 110 12.63 -18.12 -8.98
CA ILE A 110 13.28 -17.69 -7.74
C ILE A 110 14.52 -16.88 -8.11
N SER A 111 14.72 -15.73 -7.47
CA SER A 111 15.91 -14.92 -7.69
C SER A 111 17.17 -15.60 -7.17
N GLY A 112 18.34 -15.16 -7.64
CA GLY A 112 19.56 -15.35 -6.86
C GLY A 112 19.48 -14.58 -5.54
N PRO A 113 20.31 -14.91 -4.52
CA PRO A 113 20.40 -14.10 -3.31
C PRO A 113 20.77 -12.65 -3.64
N TRP A 114 19.96 -11.73 -3.14
CA TRP A 114 20.15 -10.29 -3.24
C TRP A 114 20.53 -9.75 -1.86
N ASN A 115 21.59 -8.95 -1.83
CA ASN A 115 22.09 -8.34 -0.61
C ASN A 115 21.59 -6.89 -0.53
N PRO A 116 20.66 -6.57 0.39
CA PRO A 116 20.27 -5.18 0.62
C PRO A 116 21.46 -4.37 1.17
N PRO A 117 21.40 -3.03 1.11
CA PRO A 117 22.37 -2.19 1.79
C PRO A 117 22.38 -2.47 3.31
N THR A 118 23.49 -2.13 3.97
CA THR A 118 23.64 -2.33 5.41
C THR A 118 22.59 -1.49 6.15
N PRO A 119 21.76 -2.07 7.03
CA PRO A 119 20.75 -1.32 7.76
C PRO A 119 21.33 -0.14 8.54
N ILE A 120 20.60 0.98 8.56
CA ILE A 120 20.95 2.14 9.40
C ILE A 120 20.62 1.80 10.85
N LYS A 121 21.39 2.34 11.80
CA LYS A 121 21.15 2.15 13.22
C LYS A 121 19.74 2.60 13.61
N GLY A 122 18.95 1.74 14.26
CA GLY A 122 17.57 2.01 14.67
C GLY A 122 16.52 1.61 13.63
N ALA A 123 16.94 1.16 12.44
CA ALA A 123 16.04 0.62 11.43
C ALA A 123 15.36 -0.69 11.87
N GLU A 124 15.96 -1.44 12.80
CA GLU A 124 15.39 -2.67 13.36
C GLU A 124 14.03 -2.46 14.06
N GLY A 125 13.71 -1.23 14.47
CA GLY A 125 12.54 -0.93 15.27
C GLY A 125 12.66 -1.44 16.71
N ASP A 126 11.56 -1.37 17.44
CA ASP A 126 11.47 -1.84 18.82
C ASP A 126 10.05 -2.38 19.07
N ALA A 127 9.95 -3.69 19.19
CA ALA A 127 8.68 -4.38 19.40
C ALA A 127 8.08 -4.06 20.78
N GLU A 128 8.89 -3.75 21.80
CA GLU A 128 8.41 -3.44 23.15
C GLU A 128 7.74 -2.06 23.20
N SER A 129 8.31 -1.06 22.51
CA SER A 129 7.69 0.25 22.36
C SER A 129 6.64 0.32 21.23
N GLY A 130 6.53 -0.73 20.42
CA GLY A 130 5.66 -0.79 19.25
C GLY A 130 6.18 0.02 18.05
N GLN A 131 7.47 0.38 18.06
CA GLN A 131 8.13 1.01 16.92
C GLN A 131 8.37 -0.03 15.83
N ALA A 132 7.71 0.15 14.69
CA ALA A 132 7.86 -0.75 13.56
C ALA A 132 9.26 -0.70 12.94
N GLY A 133 9.83 -1.88 12.69
CA GLY A 133 11.11 -2.01 11.97
C GLY A 133 10.97 -1.75 10.47
N GLU A 134 12.02 -1.22 9.87
CA GLU A 134 12.25 -1.21 8.44
C GLU A 134 12.83 -2.56 8.01
N ILE A 135 12.15 -3.20 7.07
CA ILE A 135 12.58 -4.47 6.49
C ILE A 135 12.74 -4.32 4.97
N PRO A 136 13.58 -5.13 4.33
CA PRO A 136 13.53 -5.31 2.88
C PRO A 136 12.14 -5.79 2.45
N ASP A 137 11.71 -5.35 1.28
CA ASP A 137 10.31 -5.50 0.84
C ASP A 137 10.23 -5.69 -0.68
N VAL A 138 9.06 -6.12 -1.17
CA VAL A 138 8.77 -6.36 -2.59
C VAL A 138 7.56 -5.58 -3.07
N MET A 139 7.62 -5.11 -4.31
CA MET A 139 6.48 -4.48 -4.98
C MET A 139 6.47 -4.79 -6.48
N ALA A 140 5.27 -4.85 -7.06
CA ALA A 140 5.10 -4.96 -8.50
C ALA A 140 4.77 -3.61 -9.13
N VAL A 141 5.24 -3.38 -10.36
CA VAL A 141 4.90 -2.20 -11.15
C VAL A 141 4.73 -2.59 -12.61
N GLU A 142 3.66 -2.07 -13.22
CA GLU A 142 3.51 -2.04 -14.67
C GLU A 142 4.05 -0.70 -15.20
N GLN A 143 5.04 -0.75 -16.08
CA GLN A 143 5.58 0.42 -16.76
C GLN A 143 5.81 0.10 -18.24
N ASP A 144 5.34 0.97 -19.13
CA ASP A 144 5.56 0.88 -20.59
C ASP A 144 5.11 -0.46 -21.20
N GLY A 145 4.03 -1.04 -20.66
CA GLY A 145 3.48 -2.31 -21.14
C GLY A 145 4.32 -3.54 -20.74
N HIS A 146 5.18 -3.40 -19.73
CA HIS A 146 5.91 -4.48 -19.07
C HIS A 146 5.58 -4.48 -17.58
N GLU A 147 5.59 -5.66 -16.96
CA GLU A 147 5.38 -5.79 -15.52
C GLU A 147 6.68 -6.28 -14.86
N TYR A 148 7.04 -5.64 -13.76
CA TYR A 148 8.27 -5.88 -13.02
C TYR A 148 7.95 -6.20 -11.58
N VAL A 149 8.79 -7.03 -10.96
CA VAL A 149 8.84 -7.24 -9.52
C VAL A 149 10.13 -6.60 -9.01
N LEU A 150 10.04 -5.75 -8.00
CA LEU A 150 11.17 -5.10 -7.36
C LEU A 150 11.37 -5.66 -5.97
N ALA A 151 12.61 -6.00 -5.62
CA ALA A 151 13.03 -6.04 -4.22
C ALA A 151 13.64 -4.68 -3.87
N TYR A 152 13.33 -4.14 -2.71
CA TYR A 152 13.88 -2.86 -2.29
C TYR A 152 14.21 -2.83 -0.79
N ALA A 153 15.18 -2.00 -0.42
CA ALA A 153 15.59 -1.79 0.96
C ALA A 153 16.34 -0.46 1.12
N HIS A 154 16.19 0.14 2.30
CA HIS A 154 16.87 1.36 2.71
C HIS A 154 18.11 1.02 3.55
N GLY A 155 19.24 1.69 3.30
CA GLY A 155 20.42 1.51 4.12
C GLY A 155 21.69 2.19 3.58
N MET A 156 22.82 1.85 4.18
CA MET A 156 24.15 2.30 3.78
C MET A 156 24.78 1.34 2.77
N ARG A 157 25.05 1.82 1.56
CA ARG A 157 25.78 1.08 0.52
C ARG A 157 27.27 1.39 0.59
N GLY A 158 28.10 0.33 0.57
CA GLY A 158 29.56 0.48 0.58
C GLY A 158 30.13 0.91 1.92
N LYS A 159 29.36 0.77 3.01
CA LYS A 159 29.85 0.98 4.38
C LYS A 159 30.75 -0.18 4.79
N ASP A 160 31.94 0.13 5.27
CA ASP A 160 32.90 -0.82 5.81
C ASP A 160 33.72 -0.17 6.94
N SER A 161 34.82 -0.80 7.37
CA SER A 161 35.67 -0.28 8.46
C SER A 161 36.45 0.99 8.10
N LEU A 162 36.49 1.39 6.83
CA LEU A 162 37.25 2.51 6.29
C LEU A 162 36.38 3.57 5.61
N HIS A 163 35.14 3.23 5.23
CA HIS A 163 34.22 4.09 4.50
C HIS A 163 32.84 4.13 5.19
N GLU A 164 32.26 5.33 5.32
CA GLU A 164 30.91 5.50 5.86
C GLU A 164 29.81 4.97 4.92
N GLY A 165 30.13 4.81 3.63
CA GLY A 165 29.17 4.44 2.59
C GLY A 165 28.26 5.61 2.18
N ALA A 166 27.35 5.32 1.25
CA ALA A 166 26.31 6.24 0.81
C ALA A 166 24.94 5.71 1.24
N GLU A 167 24.11 6.57 1.82
CA GLU A 167 22.74 6.24 2.17
C GLU A 167 21.87 6.17 0.90
N VAL A 168 21.20 5.03 0.71
CA VAL A 168 20.42 4.76 -0.50
C VAL A 168 19.16 3.97 -0.18
N VAL A 169 18.15 4.16 -1.02
CA VAL A 169 17.16 3.11 -1.29
C VAL A 169 17.64 2.33 -2.50
N ARG A 170 17.99 1.06 -2.30
CA ARG A 170 18.41 0.17 -3.38
C ARG A 170 17.23 -0.64 -3.88
N LEU A 171 17.07 -0.70 -5.19
CA LEU A 171 16.06 -1.49 -5.87
C LEU A 171 16.73 -2.52 -6.78
N ALA A 172 16.31 -3.79 -6.71
CA ALA A 172 16.65 -4.84 -7.66
C ALA A 172 15.41 -5.17 -8.49
N VAL A 173 15.48 -4.96 -9.81
CA VAL A 173 14.33 -5.07 -10.71
C VAL A 173 14.37 -6.40 -11.45
N TYR A 174 13.31 -7.19 -11.36
CA TYR A 174 13.13 -8.47 -12.04
C TYR A 174 11.97 -8.37 -13.03
N ALA A 175 12.07 -9.08 -14.17
CA ALA A 175 10.90 -9.28 -15.02
C ALA A 175 9.86 -10.12 -14.26
N ALA A 176 8.60 -9.70 -14.21
CA ALA A 176 7.57 -10.44 -13.49
C ALA A 176 7.29 -11.81 -14.15
N ASP A 177 7.44 -11.89 -15.47
CA ASP A 177 7.29 -13.09 -16.31
C ASP A 177 8.59 -13.88 -16.49
N ALA A 178 9.60 -13.67 -15.62
CA ALA A 178 10.81 -14.48 -15.63
C ALA A 178 10.52 -15.98 -15.42
N SER A 179 11.52 -16.83 -15.64
CA SER A 179 11.40 -18.26 -15.40
C SER A 179 12.71 -18.87 -14.90
N GLY A 180 12.59 -19.94 -14.12
CA GLY A 180 13.73 -20.73 -13.64
C GLY A 180 14.27 -20.30 -12.27
N ALA A 181 15.39 -20.89 -11.88
CA ALA A 181 16.04 -20.66 -10.60
C ALA A 181 17.23 -19.71 -10.73
N SER A 182 17.53 -18.97 -9.66
CA SER A 182 18.64 -18.01 -9.60
C SER A 182 18.52 -16.88 -10.63
N VAL A 183 17.29 -16.38 -10.86
CA VAL A 183 17.04 -15.25 -11.75
C VAL A 183 17.81 -14.04 -11.26
N LYS A 184 18.58 -13.40 -12.16
CA LYS A 184 19.31 -12.17 -11.87
C LYS A 184 18.40 -10.96 -12.10
N PRO A 185 18.57 -9.87 -11.34
CA PRO A 185 17.88 -8.64 -11.64
C PRO A 185 18.29 -8.14 -13.03
N LEU A 186 17.34 -7.58 -13.77
CA LEU A 186 17.58 -6.84 -15.02
C LEU A 186 18.46 -5.62 -14.78
N ARG A 187 18.41 -5.07 -13.56
CA ARG A 187 19.20 -3.93 -13.09
C ARG A 187 19.06 -3.77 -11.59
N GLU A 188 20.05 -3.11 -11.02
CA GLU A 188 20.00 -2.57 -9.68
C GLU A 188 20.11 -1.05 -9.75
N ILE A 189 19.26 -0.36 -9.00
CA ILE A 189 19.12 1.09 -9.01
C ILE A 189 19.33 1.56 -7.58
N ASP A 190 20.23 2.52 -7.39
CA ASP A 190 20.41 3.19 -6.12
C ASP A 190 19.80 4.58 -6.21
N VAL A 191 18.82 4.86 -5.35
CA VAL A 191 18.27 6.20 -5.17
C VAL A 191 18.96 6.82 -3.96
N PRO A 192 19.79 7.86 -4.15
CA PRO A 192 20.40 8.58 -3.04
C PRO A 192 19.30 9.19 -2.16
N VAL A 193 19.39 8.97 -0.86
CA VAL A 193 18.47 9.55 0.13
C VAL A 193 19.28 10.09 1.32
N SER A 194 18.63 10.88 2.16
CA SER A 194 19.17 11.28 3.46
C SER A 194 18.01 11.45 4.43
N ALA A 195 17.80 10.45 5.28
CA ALA A 195 16.64 10.33 6.14
C ALA A 195 16.98 9.59 7.45
N ASP A 196 16.25 9.93 8.51
CA ASP A 196 16.29 9.11 9.72
C ASP A 196 15.51 7.80 9.52
N PRO A 197 15.79 6.74 10.32
CA PRO A 197 14.98 5.53 10.30
C PRO A 197 13.50 5.82 10.50
N GLY A 198 12.68 5.33 9.59
CA GLY A 198 11.23 5.50 9.55
C GLY A 198 10.75 6.65 8.67
N GLU A 199 11.64 7.44 8.08
CA GLU A 199 11.32 8.59 7.23
C GLU A 199 11.33 8.28 5.73
N VAL A 200 11.75 7.07 5.33
CA VAL A 200 11.70 6.64 3.93
C VAL A 200 10.34 6.01 3.61
N ARG A 201 9.80 6.37 2.44
CA ARG A 201 8.60 5.80 1.84
C ARG A 201 8.91 5.38 0.42
N VAL A 202 8.56 4.15 0.07
CA VAL A 202 8.62 3.65 -1.31
C VAL A 202 7.21 3.24 -1.71
N GLY A 203 6.71 3.77 -2.81
CA GLY A 203 5.36 3.50 -3.25
C GLY A 203 5.20 3.53 -4.77
N LEU A 204 4.13 2.91 -5.26
CA LEU A 204 3.69 2.99 -6.64
C LEU A 204 2.55 4.00 -6.75
N THR A 205 2.90 5.26 -6.97
CA THR A 205 1.91 6.35 -7.14
C THR A 205 2.15 7.03 -8.48
N GLY A 206 1.15 7.02 -9.37
CA GLY A 206 1.24 7.64 -10.70
C GLY A 206 1.80 6.76 -11.82
N GLY A 207 1.99 5.45 -11.58
CA GLY A 207 2.48 4.51 -12.59
C GLY A 207 4.00 4.39 -12.68
N ARG A 208 4.73 5.04 -11.77
CA ARG A 208 6.18 4.87 -11.57
C ARG A 208 6.46 4.72 -10.08
N ILE A 209 7.66 4.23 -9.76
CA ILE A 209 8.09 4.13 -8.36
C ILE A 209 8.46 5.54 -7.87
N LEU A 210 7.89 5.90 -6.72
CA LEU A 210 8.22 7.11 -5.99
C LEU A 210 8.95 6.72 -4.70
N VAL A 211 10.18 7.18 -4.54
CA VAL A 211 10.93 7.11 -3.28
C VAL A 211 10.86 8.49 -2.65
N ALA A 212 10.31 8.62 -1.45
CA ALA A 212 10.19 9.88 -0.73
C ALA A 212 10.81 9.78 0.66
N TRP A 213 11.43 10.88 1.13
CA TRP A 213 12.18 10.89 2.39
C TRP A 213 12.28 12.28 3.06
N GLY A 214 12.71 12.26 4.32
CA GLY A 214 13.11 13.44 5.11
C GLY A 214 12.03 13.98 6.06
N ASP A 215 10.89 13.30 6.19
CA ASP A 215 9.94 13.50 7.29
C ASP A 215 9.07 12.23 7.51
N TYR A 216 8.31 12.19 8.61
CA TYR A 216 7.44 11.05 8.95
C TYR A 216 6.05 11.11 8.30
N ASP A 217 5.75 12.15 7.52
CA ASP A 217 4.42 12.34 6.92
C ASP A 217 4.18 11.36 5.75
N ALA A 218 2.94 11.31 5.25
CA ALA A 218 2.58 10.39 4.17
C ALA A 218 3.30 10.71 2.85
N PHE A 219 3.65 11.98 2.64
CA PHE A 219 4.40 12.47 1.49
C PHE A 219 5.53 13.36 2.02
N PRO A 220 6.75 12.82 2.12
CA PRO A 220 7.88 13.60 2.59
C PRO A 220 8.31 14.76 1.70
N GLY A 221 9.02 15.71 2.30
CA GLY A 221 9.48 16.94 1.65
C GLY A 221 10.42 16.75 0.45
N SER A 222 11.12 15.61 0.39
CA SER A 222 11.96 15.21 -0.74
C SER A 222 11.42 13.94 -1.39
N ALA A 223 11.55 13.84 -2.70
CA ALA A 223 11.21 12.62 -3.41
C ALA A 223 12.04 12.42 -4.68
N ALA A 224 12.02 11.21 -5.23
CA ALA A 224 12.60 10.88 -6.52
C ALA A 224 11.69 9.89 -7.25
N ALA A 225 11.47 10.13 -8.54
CA ALA A 225 10.82 9.17 -9.42
C ALA A 225 11.88 8.21 -9.98
N VAL A 226 11.57 6.92 -10.01
CA VAL A 226 12.41 5.89 -10.62
C VAL A 226 11.71 5.35 -11.86
N ASP A 227 12.39 5.45 -12.99
CA ASP A 227 12.04 4.76 -14.21
C ASP A 227 12.63 3.35 -14.16
N VAL A 228 11.79 2.37 -13.85
CA VAL A 228 12.28 1.00 -13.64
C VAL A 228 12.71 0.35 -14.93
N ALA A 229 12.28 0.85 -16.10
CA ALA A 229 12.62 0.33 -17.43
C ALA A 229 14.02 0.77 -17.90
N THR A 230 14.50 1.93 -17.43
CA THR A 230 15.79 2.50 -17.85
C THR A 230 16.82 2.61 -16.72
N GLY A 231 16.37 2.58 -15.46
CA GLY A 231 17.20 2.86 -14.29
C GLY A 231 17.39 4.35 -14.00
N LYS A 232 16.69 5.24 -14.73
CA LYS A 232 16.78 6.68 -14.54
C LYS A 232 16.12 7.08 -13.22
N VAL A 233 16.77 7.97 -12.47
CA VAL A 233 16.26 8.57 -11.23
C VAL A 233 16.13 10.07 -11.42
N ASP A 234 14.92 10.59 -11.23
CA ASP A 234 14.60 12.02 -11.31
C ASP A 234 14.28 12.54 -9.90
N ALA A 235 15.23 13.26 -9.30
CA ALA A 235 15.10 13.79 -7.93
C ALA A 235 14.36 15.13 -7.87
N TYR A 236 13.59 15.31 -6.79
CA TYR A 236 12.71 16.44 -6.49
C TYR A 236 12.93 16.92 -5.05
N GLU A 237 14.02 17.64 -4.82
CA GLU A 237 14.40 18.12 -3.47
C GLU A 237 13.66 19.40 -3.03
N LYS A 238 13.04 20.13 -3.97
CA LYS A 238 12.42 21.45 -3.70
C LYS A 238 11.05 21.60 -4.38
N PRO A 239 10.03 20.85 -3.92
CA PRO A 239 8.69 20.90 -4.53
C PRO A 239 8.02 22.28 -4.47
N ASN A 240 8.37 23.14 -3.51
CA ASN A 240 7.74 24.46 -3.29
C ASN A 240 7.81 25.43 -4.48
N GLY A 241 8.70 25.19 -5.46
CA GLY A 241 8.88 26.04 -6.64
C GLY A 241 8.49 25.39 -7.97
N MET A 242 7.95 24.16 -7.95
CA MET A 242 7.70 23.41 -9.17
C MET A 242 6.44 23.88 -9.92
N LEU A 243 5.45 24.41 -9.20
CA LEU A 243 4.23 24.97 -9.77
C LEU A 243 4.35 26.49 -9.88
N SER A 244 4.07 27.05 -11.05
CA SER A 244 4.19 28.50 -11.30
C SER A 244 3.23 29.33 -10.44
N GLN A 245 2.11 28.75 -10.03
CA GLN A 245 1.13 29.33 -9.13
C GLN A 245 1.74 29.73 -7.78
N CYS A 246 2.85 29.09 -7.39
CA CYS A 246 3.58 29.42 -6.19
C CYS A 246 4.25 30.78 -6.19
N ALA A 247 4.56 31.35 -7.36
CA ALA A 247 5.10 32.71 -7.43
C ALA A 247 4.09 33.78 -6.99
N THR A 248 2.79 33.46 -7.01
CA THR A 248 1.70 34.42 -6.78
C THR A 248 0.94 34.20 -5.46
N THR A 249 1.36 33.21 -4.66
CA THR A 249 0.67 32.80 -3.44
C THR A 249 1.56 33.05 -2.23
N VAL A 250 0.96 33.61 -1.17
CA VAL A 250 1.66 34.00 0.07
C VAL A 250 2.28 32.79 0.80
N ALA A 251 1.79 31.57 0.56
CA ALA A 251 2.26 30.36 1.21
C ALA A 251 2.27 29.13 0.28
N CYS A 252 3.38 28.88 -0.40
CA CYS A 252 3.68 27.60 -1.07
C CYS A 252 4.61 26.68 -0.29
N ALA A 253 4.94 27.06 0.94
CA ALA A 253 5.68 26.21 1.84
C ALA A 253 4.96 24.86 1.98
N SER A 254 5.76 23.81 2.16
CA SER A 254 5.28 22.44 2.37
C SER A 254 4.56 21.81 1.18
N SER A 255 4.87 22.22 -0.05
CA SER A 255 4.48 21.46 -1.23
C SER A 255 5.14 20.08 -1.23
N ARG A 256 4.52 19.09 -1.90
CA ARG A 256 4.91 17.69 -1.89
C ARG A 256 4.74 17.05 -3.26
N VAL A 257 5.62 16.11 -3.60
CA VAL A 257 5.41 15.22 -4.75
C VAL A 257 4.48 14.10 -4.31
N MET A 258 3.28 14.07 -4.86
CA MET A 258 2.20 13.14 -4.50
C MET A 258 2.25 11.86 -5.34
N ALA A 259 2.79 11.95 -6.56
CA ALA A 259 2.93 10.83 -7.47
C ALA A 259 4.02 11.08 -8.53
N ALA A 260 4.65 10.00 -8.98
CA ALA A 260 5.56 10.00 -10.13
C ALA A 260 4.80 9.52 -11.37
N THR A 261 4.59 10.40 -12.35
CA THR A 261 3.87 10.08 -13.59
C THR A 261 4.81 10.10 -14.80
N ALA A 262 4.36 9.54 -15.93
CA ALA A 262 5.09 9.63 -17.19
C ALA A 262 5.27 11.08 -17.70
N ASP A 263 4.38 12.00 -17.29
CA ASP A 263 4.42 13.41 -17.68
C ASP A 263 5.14 14.31 -16.66
N GLY A 264 5.76 13.72 -15.63
CA GLY A 264 6.41 14.43 -14.53
C GLY A 264 5.71 14.20 -13.18
N PRO A 265 6.15 14.88 -12.11
CA PRO A 265 5.57 14.69 -10.79
C PRO A 265 4.21 15.39 -10.68
N LEU A 266 3.25 14.71 -10.05
CA LEU A 266 2.08 15.39 -9.49
C LEU A 266 2.50 16.09 -8.22
N VAL A 267 2.34 17.41 -8.17
CA VAL A 267 2.71 18.23 -7.01
C VAL A 267 1.45 18.73 -6.32
N GLY A 268 1.35 18.46 -5.02
CA GLY A 268 0.34 19.05 -4.13
C GLY A 268 0.95 20.21 -3.37
N MET A 269 0.25 21.33 -3.29
CA MET A 269 0.70 22.51 -2.56
C MET A 269 0.34 22.43 -1.08
N GLY A 270 1.19 22.98 -0.20
CA GLY A 270 0.98 22.89 1.25
C GLY A 270 -0.22 23.67 1.80
N THR A 271 -0.78 24.62 1.04
CA THR A 271 -1.98 25.39 1.43
C THR A 271 -3.18 25.12 0.51
N GLY A 272 -3.15 24.02 -0.23
CA GLY A 272 -4.15 23.66 -1.25
C GLY A 272 -3.72 24.09 -2.64
N GLY A 273 -4.34 23.46 -3.65
CA GLY A 273 -3.91 23.47 -5.04
C GLY A 273 -3.02 22.26 -5.38
N PHE A 274 -3.11 21.78 -6.62
CA PHE A 274 -2.27 20.69 -7.11
C PHE A 274 -2.20 20.67 -8.64
N GLY A 275 -1.20 20.00 -9.20
CA GLY A 275 -1.09 19.84 -10.64
C GLY A 275 0.21 19.19 -11.08
N ILE A 276 0.36 19.04 -12.40
CA ILE A 276 1.61 18.62 -13.03
C ILE A 276 2.29 19.86 -13.62
N PRO A 277 3.53 20.20 -13.21
CA PRO A 277 4.26 21.36 -13.71
C PRO A 277 4.26 21.45 -15.24
N GLY A 278 3.88 22.61 -15.77
CA GLY A 278 3.84 22.87 -17.22
C GLY A 278 2.73 22.16 -18.00
N ARG A 279 1.82 21.43 -17.32
CA ARG A 279 0.72 20.69 -17.96
C ARG A 279 -0.64 21.25 -17.59
N TRP A 280 -1.05 21.08 -16.34
CA TRP A 280 -2.37 21.48 -15.84
C TRP A 280 -2.31 21.75 -14.34
N PHE A 281 -3.29 22.49 -13.83
CA PHE A 281 -3.41 22.86 -12.42
C PHE A 281 -4.87 22.78 -11.97
N SER A 282 -5.09 22.54 -10.67
CA SER A 282 -6.38 22.27 -10.05
C SER A 282 -7.45 23.31 -10.37
N ASP A 283 -7.07 24.59 -10.50
CA ASP A 283 -7.95 25.68 -10.92
C ASP A 283 -8.68 25.37 -12.25
N ALA A 284 -7.97 24.82 -13.23
CA ALA A 284 -8.53 24.56 -14.56
C ALA A 284 -9.41 23.30 -14.61
N VAL A 285 -9.32 22.43 -13.61
CA VAL A 285 -9.95 21.10 -13.62
C VAL A 285 -10.89 20.85 -12.44
N ARG A 286 -11.10 21.86 -11.59
CA ARG A 286 -11.98 21.78 -10.42
C ARG A 286 -13.42 21.41 -10.81
N PRO A 287 -14.15 20.72 -9.93
CA PRO A 287 -15.58 20.51 -10.12
C PRO A 287 -16.37 21.82 -10.26
N SER A 288 -17.46 21.78 -11.02
CA SER A 288 -18.32 22.95 -11.22
C SER A 288 -18.89 23.47 -9.90
N GLY A 289 -18.94 24.79 -9.75
CA GLY A 289 -19.43 25.45 -8.53
C GLY A 289 -18.42 25.50 -7.38
N ILE A 290 -17.21 24.93 -7.54
CA ILE A 290 -16.12 25.09 -6.58
C ILE A 290 -15.33 26.36 -6.89
N GLU A 291 -15.06 27.15 -5.87
CA GLU A 291 -14.21 28.33 -5.98
C GLU A 291 -12.74 27.94 -6.17
N ALA A 292 -12.04 28.69 -7.02
CA ALA A 292 -10.61 28.51 -7.29
C ALA A 292 -9.75 28.64 -6.03
N LYS A 293 -10.17 29.57 -5.16
CA LYS A 293 -9.46 29.95 -3.95
C LYS A 293 -10.42 29.97 -2.78
N THR A 294 -9.93 29.62 -1.60
CA THR A 294 -10.72 29.56 -0.36
C THR A 294 -9.96 30.12 0.82
N GLY A 295 -10.70 30.39 1.91
CA GLY A 295 -10.15 30.94 3.14
C GLY A 295 -9.80 32.44 3.04
N ILE A 296 -9.46 33.02 4.20
CA ILE A 296 -9.22 34.47 4.36
C ILE A 296 -7.99 34.92 3.56
N VAL A 297 -6.98 34.05 3.44
CA VAL A 297 -5.72 34.34 2.74
C VAL A 297 -5.76 34.00 1.24
N GLY A 298 -6.91 33.53 0.73
CA GLY A 298 -7.09 33.22 -0.69
C GLY A 298 -6.19 32.10 -1.19
N SER A 299 -6.02 31.04 -0.40
CA SER A 299 -5.25 29.87 -0.81
C SER A 299 -5.94 29.13 -1.95
N TRP A 300 -5.17 28.45 -2.80
CA TRP A 300 -5.75 27.61 -3.85
C TRP A 300 -6.57 26.47 -3.25
N ASN A 301 -7.66 26.10 -3.92
CA ASN A 301 -8.54 25.03 -3.48
C ASN A 301 -8.10 23.68 -4.04
N GLY A 302 -8.44 22.61 -3.33
CA GLY A 302 -8.17 21.23 -3.69
C GLY A 302 -6.94 20.66 -2.99
N ASP A 303 -7.10 19.53 -2.33
CA ASP A 303 -6.01 18.75 -1.72
C ASP A 303 -6.00 17.34 -2.32
N VAL A 304 -4.81 16.87 -2.70
CA VAL A 304 -4.63 15.49 -3.17
C VAL A 304 -4.62 14.56 -1.97
N TYR A 305 -5.60 13.67 -1.89
CA TYR A 305 -5.62 12.61 -0.90
C TYR A 305 -4.63 11.50 -1.27
N GLY A 306 -4.66 11.04 -2.51
CA GLY A 306 -3.75 10.01 -3.00
C GLY A 306 -3.97 9.69 -4.47
N VAL A 307 -3.14 8.79 -5.00
CA VAL A 307 -3.14 8.41 -6.41
C VAL A 307 -3.05 6.90 -6.55
N ALA A 308 -3.96 6.30 -7.30
CA ALA A 308 -3.96 4.86 -7.60
C ALA A 308 -4.61 4.60 -8.96
N GLY A 309 -4.15 3.59 -9.69
CA GLY A 309 -4.76 3.18 -10.97
C GLY A 309 -4.76 4.25 -12.07
N GLY A 310 -3.92 5.29 -11.99
CA GLY A 310 -3.98 6.44 -12.91
C GLY A 310 -5.02 7.49 -12.55
N HIS A 311 -5.57 7.42 -11.35
CA HIS A 311 -6.58 8.34 -10.83
C HIS A 311 -6.06 9.10 -9.61
N ILE A 312 -6.44 10.37 -9.52
CA ILE A 312 -6.20 11.24 -8.36
C ILE A 312 -7.49 11.30 -7.57
N LEU A 313 -7.44 10.93 -6.29
CA LEU A 313 -8.50 11.25 -5.34
C LEU A 313 -8.18 12.60 -4.71
N ALA A 314 -9.09 13.56 -4.87
CA ALA A 314 -8.94 14.92 -4.36
C ALA A 314 -10.15 15.32 -3.51
N GLY A 315 -9.90 16.21 -2.56
CA GLY A 315 -10.93 16.83 -1.75
C GLY A 315 -10.93 18.34 -1.90
N TRP A 316 -12.11 18.95 -1.90
CA TRP A 316 -12.31 20.37 -2.14
C TRP A 316 -13.13 20.98 -1.03
N SER A 317 -12.76 22.19 -0.62
CA SER A 317 -13.62 23.00 0.21
C SER A 317 -14.78 23.52 -0.63
N THR A 318 -16.00 23.29 -0.14
CA THR A 318 -17.26 23.77 -0.73
C THR A 318 -17.60 25.20 -0.28
N GLY A 319 -16.65 25.90 0.37
CA GLY A 319 -16.90 27.19 1.02
C GLY A 319 -17.69 27.01 2.32
N GLY A 320 -17.94 28.11 3.05
CA GLY A 320 -18.68 28.11 4.32
C GLY A 320 -18.27 29.25 5.26
N THR A 321 -19.17 29.66 6.14
CA THR A 321 -18.85 30.59 7.25
C THR A 321 -17.95 29.87 8.26
N PHE A 322 -16.98 30.56 8.82
CA PHE A 322 -16.12 30.00 9.89
C PHE A 322 -16.99 29.37 11.00
N GLY A 323 -16.85 28.06 11.23
CA GLY A 323 -17.61 27.31 12.23
C GLY A 323 -18.84 26.54 11.73
N ALA A 324 -19.19 26.57 10.44
CA ALA A 324 -20.25 25.73 9.87
C ALA A 324 -19.70 24.39 9.36
N PRO A 325 -20.34 23.24 9.68
CA PRO A 325 -19.94 21.94 9.15
C PRO A 325 -20.37 21.83 7.69
N ASN A 326 -19.46 22.09 6.76
CA ASN A 326 -19.69 21.82 5.35
C ASN A 326 -18.92 20.56 4.95
N ALA A 327 -19.66 19.53 4.53
CA ALA A 327 -19.07 18.32 3.99
C ALA A 327 -18.20 18.70 2.77
N PRO A 328 -16.93 18.28 2.73
CA PRO A 328 -16.09 18.52 1.56
C PRO A 328 -16.69 17.81 0.34
N LEU A 329 -16.39 18.38 -0.83
CA LEU A 329 -16.62 17.69 -2.08
C LEU A 329 -15.41 16.81 -2.36
N TRP A 330 -15.63 15.52 -2.54
CA TRP A 330 -14.63 14.58 -3.01
C TRP A 330 -14.75 14.41 -4.51
N SER A 331 -13.63 14.20 -5.19
CA SER A 331 -13.62 13.93 -6.63
C SER A 331 -12.49 13.02 -7.05
N VAL A 332 -12.70 12.40 -8.20
CA VAL A 332 -11.69 11.60 -8.89
C VAL A 332 -11.33 12.27 -10.21
N HIS A 333 -10.04 12.41 -10.46
CA HIS A 333 -9.50 13.01 -11.68
C HIS A 333 -8.57 12.03 -12.41
N ASP A 334 -8.55 12.09 -13.74
CA ASP A 334 -7.51 11.43 -14.54
C ASP A 334 -6.15 12.07 -14.24
N VAL A 335 -5.15 11.25 -13.87
CA VAL A 335 -3.84 11.79 -13.42
C VAL A 335 -3.11 12.55 -14.53
N ARG A 336 -3.30 12.15 -15.78
CA ARG A 336 -2.56 12.68 -16.92
C ARG A 336 -3.08 14.05 -17.34
N THR A 337 -4.40 14.18 -17.41
CA THR A 337 -5.08 15.37 -17.94
C THR A 337 -5.67 16.27 -16.86
N GLY A 338 -5.79 15.76 -15.63
CA GLY A 338 -6.52 16.40 -14.54
C GLY A 338 -8.04 16.36 -14.70
N GLN A 339 -8.58 15.83 -15.80
CA GLN A 339 -10.01 15.86 -16.08
C GLN A 339 -10.83 15.17 -14.98
N LEU A 340 -11.91 15.83 -14.56
CA LEU A 340 -12.86 15.29 -13.61
C LEU A 340 -13.57 14.05 -14.18
N GLN A 341 -13.56 12.96 -13.43
CA GLN A 341 -14.21 11.69 -13.78
C GLN A 341 -15.44 11.41 -12.92
N ALA A 342 -15.38 11.75 -11.63
CA ALA A 342 -16.50 11.59 -10.71
C ALA A 342 -16.39 12.59 -9.55
N SER A 343 -17.52 12.93 -8.92
CA SER A 343 -17.52 13.70 -7.67
C SER A 343 -18.74 13.37 -6.80
N MET A 344 -18.59 13.58 -5.49
CA MET A 344 -19.69 13.49 -4.52
C MET A 344 -19.37 14.32 -3.29
N THR A 345 -20.39 14.74 -2.54
CA THR A 345 -20.20 15.25 -1.19
C THR A 345 -20.10 14.08 -0.20
N CYS A 346 -19.11 14.10 0.68
CA CYS A 346 -19.01 13.12 1.76
C CYS A 346 -18.43 13.79 2.99
N ALA A 347 -19.03 13.56 4.17
CA ALA A 347 -18.64 14.22 5.41
C ALA A 347 -17.26 13.79 5.95
N HIS A 348 -16.65 12.78 5.33
CA HIS A 348 -15.27 12.37 5.61
C HIS A 348 -14.30 13.55 5.38
N GLN A 349 -13.44 13.82 6.36
CA GLN A 349 -12.53 14.96 6.31
C GLN A 349 -11.42 14.75 5.28
N VAL A 350 -11.05 15.82 4.60
CA VAL A 350 -9.92 15.83 3.66
C VAL A 350 -8.68 16.30 4.44
N PRO A 351 -7.70 15.42 4.73
CA PRO A 351 -6.43 15.86 5.29
C PRO A 351 -5.66 16.73 4.27
N GLY A 352 -5.01 17.77 4.75
CA GLY A 352 -4.12 18.59 3.92
C GLY A 352 -2.97 17.76 3.33
N SER A 353 -2.38 18.25 2.23
CA SER A 353 -1.33 17.54 1.48
C SER A 353 -0.19 16.96 2.34
N ASN A 354 0.24 17.66 3.39
CA ASN A 354 1.33 17.29 4.30
C ASN A 354 0.92 16.47 5.55
N LYS A 355 -0.30 15.94 5.62
CA LYS A 355 -0.77 15.16 6.77
C LYS A 355 -0.72 13.66 6.51
N ALA A 356 -0.69 12.86 7.57
CA ALA A 356 -0.94 11.43 7.44
C ALA A 356 -2.31 11.18 6.78
N ARG A 357 -2.41 10.10 6.00
CA ARG A 357 -3.68 9.62 5.45
C ARG A 357 -4.24 8.54 6.35
N ASP A 358 -5.55 8.59 6.55
CA ASP A 358 -6.25 7.60 7.38
C ASP A 358 -6.32 6.24 6.68
N TYR A 359 -6.42 6.25 5.34
CA TYR A 359 -6.59 5.06 4.53
C TYR A 359 -5.76 5.13 3.23
N PRO A 360 -5.24 4.00 2.72
CA PRO A 360 -4.68 3.95 1.38
C PRO A 360 -5.79 4.16 0.34
N VAL A 361 -5.40 4.65 -0.85
CA VAL A 361 -6.29 4.64 -2.01
C VAL A 361 -6.19 3.27 -2.66
N ILE A 362 -7.33 2.60 -2.79
CA ILE A 362 -7.46 1.28 -3.40
C ILE A 362 -8.30 1.36 -4.67
N THR A 363 -8.07 0.44 -5.61
CA THR A 363 -8.86 0.32 -6.85
C THR A 363 -9.28 -1.12 -7.08
N SER A 364 -10.38 -1.32 -7.81
CA SER A 364 -10.62 -2.62 -8.43
C SER A 364 -9.51 -2.93 -9.45
N PRO A 365 -9.21 -4.21 -9.73
CA PRO A 365 -8.23 -4.61 -10.75
C PRO A 365 -8.46 -3.97 -12.14
N ASP A 366 -9.71 -3.86 -12.58
CA ASP A 366 -10.10 -3.20 -13.84
C ASP A 366 -10.09 -1.65 -13.76
N ARG A 367 -9.77 -1.10 -12.58
CA ARG A 367 -9.72 0.33 -12.25
C ARG A 367 -11.06 1.06 -12.37
N ARG A 368 -12.19 0.34 -12.49
CA ARG A 368 -13.52 0.94 -12.51
C ARG A 368 -13.90 1.57 -11.19
N TYR A 369 -13.54 0.94 -10.08
CA TYR A 369 -13.86 1.41 -8.74
C TYR A 369 -12.61 1.96 -8.06
N LEU A 370 -12.80 3.03 -7.30
CA LEU A 370 -11.76 3.63 -6.47
C LEU A 370 -12.33 3.94 -5.09
N ALA A 371 -11.57 3.66 -4.03
CA ALA A 371 -11.95 4.05 -2.68
C ALA A 371 -10.77 4.50 -1.83
N ALA A 372 -11.08 5.26 -0.79
CA ALA A 372 -10.22 5.47 0.36
C ALA A 372 -11.10 5.52 1.62
N GLY A 373 -11.01 4.47 2.44
CA GLY A 373 -11.87 4.33 3.61
C GLY A 373 -13.36 4.41 3.24
N PRO A 374 -14.11 5.41 3.75
CA PRO A 374 -15.55 5.55 3.49
C PRO A 374 -15.90 6.27 2.19
N VAL A 375 -14.91 6.79 1.45
CA VAL A 375 -15.12 7.51 0.19
C VAL A 375 -14.96 6.53 -0.96
N VAL A 376 -16.01 6.30 -1.74
CA VAL A 376 -16.03 5.30 -2.82
C VAL A 376 -16.59 5.89 -4.11
N PHE A 377 -16.05 5.48 -5.25
CA PHE A 377 -16.51 5.90 -6.58
C PHE A 377 -16.64 4.72 -7.56
N ASP A 378 -17.71 4.72 -8.34
CA ASP A 378 -17.83 4.00 -9.61
C ASP A 378 -17.50 4.97 -10.74
N LEU A 379 -16.30 4.86 -11.31
CA LEU A 379 -15.78 5.78 -12.32
C LEU A 379 -16.46 5.59 -13.68
N LYS A 380 -17.01 4.40 -13.95
CA LYS A 380 -17.78 4.15 -15.18
C LYS A 380 -19.10 4.88 -15.16
N LEU A 381 -19.74 4.95 -13.98
CA LEU A 381 -21.02 5.66 -13.80
C LEU A 381 -20.85 7.13 -13.39
N GLY A 382 -19.64 7.55 -13.02
CA GLY A 382 -19.37 8.90 -12.49
C GLY A 382 -20.05 9.17 -11.15
N LYS A 383 -20.31 8.12 -10.36
CA LYS A 383 -21.07 8.20 -9.10
C LYS A 383 -20.17 7.91 -7.90
N GLY A 384 -20.47 8.56 -6.77
CA GLY A 384 -19.84 8.26 -5.49
C GLY A 384 -20.82 7.68 -4.47
N ILE A 385 -20.29 6.91 -3.51
CA ILE A 385 -21.01 6.38 -2.35
C ILE A 385 -20.25 6.82 -1.09
N CYS A 386 -20.92 7.55 -0.20
CA CYS A 386 -20.36 7.97 1.08
C CYS A 386 -20.76 6.98 2.18
N LEU A 387 -19.77 6.25 2.68
CA LEU A 387 -19.91 5.28 3.78
C LEU A 387 -19.52 5.88 5.14
N GLU A 388 -19.41 7.22 5.22
CA GLU A 388 -19.20 7.92 6.48
C GLU A 388 -20.47 7.81 7.33
N GLY A 389 -20.28 7.56 8.62
CA GLY A 389 -21.37 7.47 9.58
C GLY A 389 -22.07 8.81 9.78
N ASP A 390 -23.38 8.74 10.03
CA ASP A 390 -24.30 9.88 10.16
C ASP A 390 -25.06 9.88 11.49
N GLY A 391 -24.62 9.07 12.46
CA GLY A 391 -25.24 8.92 13.78
C GLY A 391 -26.11 7.66 13.89
N ASP A 392 -26.88 7.36 12.85
CA ASP A 392 -27.69 6.14 12.77
C ASP A 392 -26.95 4.98 12.08
N ARG A 393 -25.90 5.30 11.32
CA ARG A 393 -24.99 4.32 10.70
C ARG A 393 -23.56 4.54 11.17
N LYS A 394 -22.84 3.44 11.37
CA LYS A 394 -21.39 3.47 11.63
C LYS A 394 -20.62 3.66 10.33
N THR A 395 -19.46 4.33 10.40
CA THR A 395 -18.55 4.49 9.27
C THR A 395 -18.02 3.13 8.84
N ILE A 396 -17.99 2.85 7.53
CA ILE A 396 -17.35 1.64 6.97
C ILE A 396 -16.16 2.06 6.12
N ALA A 397 -14.98 1.51 6.42
CA ALA A 397 -13.78 1.72 5.63
C ALA A 397 -13.53 0.51 4.73
N LEU A 398 -13.45 0.73 3.41
CA LEU A 398 -13.15 -0.33 2.45
C LEU A 398 -11.66 -0.69 2.46
N ALA A 399 -11.38 -1.97 2.30
CA ALA A 399 -10.05 -2.55 2.23
C ALA A 399 -9.74 -3.14 0.84
N SER A 400 -10.74 -3.68 0.14
CA SER A 400 -10.57 -4.24 -1.21
C SER A 400 -11.86 -4.21 -2.03
N ILE A 401 -11.72 -4.22 -3.36
CA ILE A 401 -12.84 -4.07 -4.31
C ILE A 401 -12.64 -5.02 -5.49
N ARG A 402 -13.67 -5.78 -5.87
CA ARG A 402 -13.72 -6.65 -7.06
C ARG A 402 -14.25 -5.88 -8.27
N ASP A 403 -13.98 -6.38 -9.47
CA ASP A 403 -14.41 -5.76 -10.74
C ASP A 403 -15.94 -5.79 -10.93
N ASP A 404 -16.61 -6.74 -10.28
CA ASP A 404 -18.08 -6.87 -10.26
C ASP A 404 -18.77 -5.84 -9.34
N GLY A 405 -18.00 -5.06 -8.58
CA GLY A 405 -18.50 -4.08 -7.62
C GLY A 405 -18.75 -4.64 -6.22
N THR A 406 -18.43 -5.90 -5.95
CA THR A 406 -18.39 -6.41 -4.58
C THR A 406 -17.16 -5.86 -3.87
N ALA A 407 -17.35 -5.27 -2.69
CA ALA A 407 -16.28 -4.71 -1.88
C ALA A 407 -16.29 -5.27 -0.45
N TYR A 408 -15.11 -5.28 0.16
CA TYR A 408 -14.92 -5.75 1.53
C TYR A 408 -14.31 -4.64 2.38
N GLY A 409 -14.79 -4.51 3.61
CA GLY A 409 -14.34 -3.48 4.53
C GLY A 409 -14.66 -3.81 5.98
N ALA A 410 -14.35 -2.87 6.86
CA ALA A 410 -14.60 -3.00 8.29
C ALA A 410 -15.29 -1.74 8.84
N VAL A 411 -16.20 -1.97 9.77
CA VAL A 411 -16.84 -0.92 10.55
C VAL A 411 -15.79 -0.24 11.43
N GLN A 412 -15.75 1.08 11.37
CA GLN A 412 -14.92 1.91 12.22
C GLN A 412 -15.70 2.27 13.48
N ASP A 413 -15.26 1.76 14.63
CA ASP A 413 -15.86 2.10 15.92
C ASP A 413 -14.82 2.82 16.80
N LYS A 414 -15.07 4.12 17.05
CA LYS A 414 -14.21 4.94 17.91
C LYS A 414 -14.31 4.56 19.40
N SER A 415 -15.26 3.71 19.76
CA SER A 415 -15.56 3.27 21.13
C SER A 415 -15.32 1.78 21.37
N ALA A 416 -14.81 1.05 20.38
CA ALA A 416 -14.43 -0.34 20.56
C ALA A 416 -13.40 -0.43 21.70
N ALA A 417 -13.70 -1.24 22.71
CA ALA A 417 -12.72 -1.60 23.73
C ALA A 417 -11.51 -2.25 23.04
N ASP A 418 -10.31 -1.99 23.56
CA ASP A 418 -9.10 -2.64 23.08
C ASP A 418 -9.31 -4.16 23.05
N GLY A 419 -9.24 -4.72 21.86
CA GLY A 419 -9.38 -6.15 21.60
C GLY A 419 -10.78 -6.65 21.24
N ALA A 420 -11.76 -5.77 21.00
CA ALA A 420 -13.00 -6.17 20.32
C ALA A 420 -12.71 -6.58 18.86
N GLU A 421 -13.30 -7.69 18.43
CA GLU A 421 -13.16 -8.18 17.06
C GLU A 421 -13.76 -7.20 16.06
N ALA A 422 -13.05 -6.95 14.95
CA ALA A 422 -13.50 -6.03 13.91
C ALA A 422 -14.76 -6.57 13.24
N VAL A 423 -15.80 -5.74 13.13
CA VAL A 423 -17.00 -6.08 12.36
C VAL A 423 -16.71 -5.84 10.89
N VAL A 424 -16.47 -6.93 10.16
CA VAL A 424 -16.24 -6.92 8.71
C VAL A 424 -17.56 -6.95 7.94
N ALA A 425 -17.58 -6.33 6.76
CA ALA A 425 -18.75 -6.22 5.90
C ALA A 425 -18.42 -6.43 4.43
N GLU A 426 -19.38 -7.01 3.71
CA GLU A 426 -19.44 -7.06 2.25
C GLU A 426 -20.42 -5.99 1.76
N LEU A 427 -20.07 -5.33 0.66
CA LEU A 427 -20.87 -4.27 0.05
C LEU A 427 -21.03 -4.55 -1.44
N ASN A 428 -22.17 -4.14 -1.99
CA ASN A 428 -22.45 -4.10 -3.42
C ASN A 428 -22.43 -2.66 -3.93
N LEU A 429 -21.30 -2.24 -4.51
CA LEU A 429 -21.09 -0.89 -5.04
C LEU A 429 -21.88 -0.59 -6.31
N THR A 430 -22.63 -1.55 -6.85
CA THR A 430 -23.56 -1.30 -7.96
C THR A 430 -24.85 -0.62 -7.50
N THR A 431 -25.13 -0.61 -6.19
CA THR A 431 -26.30 0.06 -5.61
C THR A 431 -25.93 1.45 -5.10
N SER A 432 -26.92 2.32 -4.90
CA SER A 432 -26.67 3.71 -4.48
C SER A 432 -26.08 3.85 -3.07
N THR A 433 -26.26 2.84 -2.24
CA THR A 433 -25.93 2.84 -0.81
C THR A 433 -24.81 1.85 -0.46
N GLY A 434 -24.39 1.02 -1.42
CA GLY A 434 -23.46 -0.08 -1.18
C GLY A 434 -24.09 -1.29 -0.48
N ASP A 435 -25.31 -1.18 0.06
CA ASP A 435 -26.07 -2.23 0.77
C ASP A 435 -25.21 -3.14 1.66
N PRO A 436 -24.60 -2.57 2.72
CA PRO A 436 -23.64 -3.28 3.54
C PRO A 436 -24.28 -4.47 4.26
N LYS A 437 -23.61 -5.61 4.17
CA LYS A 437 -23.97 -6.86 4.85
C LYS A 437 -22.80 -7.29 5.74
N VAL A 438 -23.07 -7.41 7.03
CA VAL A 438 -22.09 -7.92 7.99
C VAL A 438 -21.69 -9.35 7.61
N LEU A 439 -20.38 -9.59 7.56
CA LEU A 439 -19.81 -10.93 7.42
C LEU A 439 -19.76 -11.60 8.79
N GLY A 440 -19.78 -12.94 8.81
CA GLY A 440 -19.74 -13.70 10.05
C GLY A 440 -18.48 -13.44 10.88
N VAL A 441 -18.55 -13.77 12.17
CA VAL A 441 -17.42 -13.67 13.11
C VAL A 441 -16.24 -14.52 12.64
N GLY A 442 -15.04 -13.93 12.65
CA GLY A 442 -13.78 -14.51 12.22
C GLY A 442 -13.62 -14.65 10.72
N VAL A 443 -14.42 -13.96 9.90
CA VAL A 443 -14.24 -13.95 8.44
C VAL A 443 -13.09 -13.02 8.07
N ASP A 444 -12.08 -13.57 7.40
CA ASP A 444 -10.96 -12.82 6.83
C ASP A 444 -11.39 -12.10 5.56
N VAL A 445 -10.95 -10.87 5.38
CA VAL A 445 -11.19 -10.10 4.14
C VAL A 445 -9.96 -10.16 3.24
N PRO A 446 -10.13 -10.23 1.90
CA PRO A 446 -8.99 -10.27 1.01
C PRO A 446 -8.23 -8.95 1.04
N TYR A 447 -6.91 -9.04 1.14
CA TYR A 447 -5.97 -7.92 0.95
C TYR A 447 -5.96 -7.45 -0.51
N LEU A 448 -5.95 -8.40 -1.46
CA LEU A 448 -6.16 -8.12 -2.88
C LEU A 448 -7.23 -9.06 -3.45
N THR A 449 -8.01 -8.55 -4.39
CA THR A 449 -9.12 -9.24 -5.06
C THR A 449 -8.75 -9.58 -6.51
N SER A 450 -9.41 -10.60 -7.06
CA SER A 450 -9.35 -10.99 -8.48
C SER A 450 -7.94 -11.17 -9.06
N VAL A 451 -6.96 -11.57 -8.25
CA VAL A 451 -5.60 -11.90 -8.72
C VAL A 451 -5.67 -13.24 -9.46
N ASN A 452 -5.86 -13.18 -10.77
CA ASN A 452 -6.10 -14.34 -11.62
C ASN A 452 -7.27 -15.22 -11.11
N GLY A 453 -8.39 -14.58 -10.75
CA GLY A 453 -9.58 -15.26 -10.21
C GLY A 453 -9.41 -15.78 -8.78
N SER A 454 -8.52 -15.18 -7.99
CA SER A 454 -8.31 -15.53 -6.58
C SER A 454 -8.24 -14.29 -5.69
N GLY A 455 -8.62 -14.44 -4.42
CA GLY A 455 -8.36 -13.46 -3.36
C GLY A 455 -7.06 -13.80 -2.64
N LEU A 456 -6.23 -12.78 -2.40
CA LEU A 456 -5.04 -12.87 -1.54
C LEU A 456 -5.43 -12.46 -0.13
N PHE A 457 -5.20 -13.33 0.84
CA PHE A 457 -5.42 -13.12 2.27
C PHE A 457 -4.07 -13.15 2.97
N LEU A 458 -3.87 -12.20 3.89
CA LEU A 458 -2.65 -12.07 4.69
C LEU A 458 -3.03 -12.07 6.15
N ASP A 459 -2.40 -12.95 6.92
CA ASP A 459 -2.56 -13.00 8.36
C ASP A 459 -1.28 -13.52 9.03
N ARG A 460 -1.31 -13.74 10.35
CA ARG A 460 -0.23 -14.42 11.07
C ARG A 460 -0.73 -15.72 11.65
N ASP A 461 0.09 -16.77 11.52
CA ASP A 461 -0.18 -18.06 12.15
C ASP A 461 0.20 -18.06 13.64
N ASP A 462 -0.01 -19.19 14.31
CA ASP A 462 0.25 -19.36 15.75
C ASP A 462 1.73 -19.14 16.12
N ASP A 463 2.64 -19.34 15.16
CA ASP A 463 4.08 -19.07 15.31
C ASP A 463 4.44 -17.61 15.01
N MET A 464 3.43 -16.74 14.87
CA MET A 464 3.55 -15.34 14.46
C MET A 464 4.21 -15.15 13.09
N SER A 465 4.30 -16.21 12.27
CA SER A 465 4.82 -16.09 10.90
C SER A 465 3.75 -15.50 10.01
N VAL A 466 4.14 -14.69 9.02
CA VAL A 466 3.16 -14.18 8.05
C VAL A 466 2.71 -15.33 7.17
N ARG A 467 1.40 -15.57 7.13
CA ARG A 467 0.78 -16.54 6.26
C ARG A 467 0.19 -15.82 5.04
N VAL A 468 0.52 -16.35 3.87
CA VAL A 468 0.09 -15.87 2.56
C VAL A 468 -0.85 -16.92 1.99
N SER A 469 -2.11 -16.57 1.84
CA SER A 469 -3.15 -17.53 1.45
C SER A 469 -3.86 -17.03 0.20
N LEU A 470 -3.82 -17.80 -0.89
CA LEU A 470 -4.67 -17.54 -2.05
C LEU A 470 -5.87 -18.46 -2.00
N ARG A 471 -7.07 -17.90 -2.18
CA ARG A 471 -8.32 -18.66 -2.29
C ARG A 471 -9.01 -18.34 -3.60
N ARG A 472 -9.35 -19.38 -4.36
CA ARG A 472 -9.99 -19.22 -5.67
C ARG A 472 -11.41 -18.70 -5.51
N GLU A 473 -11.82 -17.88 -6.46
CA GLU A 473 -13.23 -17.50 -6.61
C GLU A 473 -14.08 -18.71 -7.02
N ARG A 474 -15.36 -18.67 -6.66
CA ARG A 474 -16.32 -19.77 -6.90
C ARG A 474 -16.88 -19.83 -8.31
#